data_AF-U5VZW6-F1
#
_entry.id   AF-U5VZW6-F1
#
_cell.length_a   1.000
_cell.length_b   1.000
_cell.length_c   1.000
_cell.angle_alpha   90.00
_cell.angle_beta   90.00
_cell.angle_gamma   90.00
#
_symmetry.space_group_name_H-M   'P 1'
#
loop_
_entity.id
_entity.type
_entity.pdbx_description
1 polymer ?
#
loop_
_entity_poly.entity_id
_entity_poly.type
_entity_poly.pdbx_seq_one_letter_code
_entity_poly.pdbx_strand_id
1 'polypeptide(L)'
;MRVTAEMVNGHGTTHGGYVFLLADTAFACACNSHGPVTVAAGADVTFLRPTAEGDQLEAHARERSTSGRSGVYDVTVSRDGDVIAEFRGRSRVISPGRPA
;
A
#
# COMPACT_ATOMS: atom_id res chain seq x y z
N MET A 1 -8.24 -2.00 7.93
CA MET A 1 -8.49 -3.42 7.57
C MET A 1 -8.41 -4.23 8.83
N ARG A 2 -9.50 -4.90 9.22
CA ARG A 2 -9.47 -5.86 10.33
C ARG A 2 -8.90 -7.18 9.83
N VAL A 3 -7.87 -7.71 10.47
CA VAL A 3 -7.30 -9.01 10.14
C VAL A 3 -8.28 -10.11 10.56
N THR A 4 -8.67 -10.97 9.62
CA THR A 4 -9.54 -12.12 9.87
C THR A 4 -8.74 -13.41 9.95
N ALA A 5 -9.35 -14.50 10.44
CA ALA A 5 -8.73 -15.82 10.53
C ALA A 5 -8.16 -16.32 9.17
N GLU A 6 -8.85 -16.03 8.06
CA GLU A 6 -8.41 -16.41 6.70
C GLU A 6 -7.16 -15.65 6.22
N MET A 7 -6.82 -14.55 6.90
CA MET A 7 -5.66 -13.73 6.56
C MET A 7 -4.37 -14.16 7.27
N VAL A 8 -4.47 -15.13 8.18
CA VAL A 8 -3.36 -15.62 8.99
C VAL A 8 -2.65 -16.78 8.27
N ASN A 9 -1.31 -16.80 8.34
CA ASN A 9 -0.49 -17.87 7.78
C ASN A 9 -0.34 -19.07 8.75
N GLY A 10 0.36 -20.12 8.31
CA GLY A 10 0.60 -21.31 9.14
C GLY A 10 1.39 -21.09 10.44
N HIS A 11 1.92 -19.88 10.66
CA HIS A 11 2.62 -19.49 11.89
C HIS A 11 1.75 -18.66 12.84
N GLY A 12 0.46 -18.46 12.55
CA GLY A 12 -0.43 -17.68 13.42
C GLY A 12 -0.27 -16.16 13.30
N THR A 13 0.47 -15.68 12.29
CA THR A 13 0.64 -14.24 11.99
C THR A 13 -0.08 -13.86 10.70
N THR A 14 -0.51 -12.62 10.55
CA THR A 14 -1.05 -12.11 9.28
C THR A 14 -0.07 -12.41 8.14
N HIS A 15 -0.55 -13.05 7.09
CA HIS A 15 0.26 -13.31 5.91
C HIS A 15 0.69 -11.98 5.28
N GLY A 16 1.99 -11.81 5.03
CA GLY A 16 2.55 -10.56 4.52
C GLY A 16 1.91 -10.07 3.22
N GLY A 17 1.36 -10.99 2.41
CA GLY A 17 0.57 -10.65 1.22
C GLY A 17 -0.67 -9.78 1.49
N TYR A 18 -1.37 -9.95 2.62
CA TYR A 18 -2.52 -9.10 2.96
C TYR A 18 -2.09 -7.71 3.43
N VAL A 19 -0.96 -7.63 4.16
CA VAL A 19 -0.36 -6.35 4.56
C VAL A 19 0.12 -5.60 3.31
N PHE A 20 0.76 -6.30 2.36
CA PHE A 20 1.13 -5.74 1.06
C PHE A 20 -0.10 -5.27 0.28
N LEU A 21 -1.16 -6.08 0.20
CA LEU A 21 -2.41 -5.73 -0.49
C LEU A 21 -3.03 -4.45 0.07
N LEU A 22 -3.05 -4.29 1.40
CA LEU A 22 -3.53 -3.06 2.03
C LEU A 22 -2.66 -1.85 1.65
N ALA A 23 -1.33 -1.99 1.70
CA ALA A 23 -0.41 -0.93 1.35
C ALA A 23 -0.53 -0.53 -0.13
N ASP A 24 -0.59 -1.52 -1.03
CA ASP A 24 -0.76 -1.33 -2.47
C ASP A 24 -2.11 -0.67 -2.79
N THR A 25 -3.18 -1.04 -2.08
CA THR A 25 -4.49 -0.39 -2.22
C THR A 25 -4.41 1.10 -1.87
N ALA A 26 -3.77 1.46 -0.75
CA ALA A 26 -3.60 2.86 -0.37
C ALA A 26 -2.72 3.63 -1.37
N PHE A 27 -1.66 2.98 -1.88
CA PHE A 27 -0.84 3.52 -2.97
C PHE A 27 -1.65 3.74 -4.26
N ALA A 28 -2.47 2.77 -4.67
CA ALA A 28 -3.32 2.87 -5.86
C ALA A 28 -4.31 4.04 -5.74
N CYS A 29 -4.91 4.23 -4.56
CA CYS A 29 -5.75 5.40 -4.28
C CYS A 29 -4.98 6.72 -4.42
N ALA A 30 -3.76 6.80 -3.90
CA ALA A 30 -2.94 8.01 -3.98
C ALA A 30 -2.46 8.30 -5.42
N CYS A 31 -1.89 7.33 -6.13
CA CYS A 31 -1.36 7.59 -7.47
C CYS A 31 -2.44 7.84 -8.53
N ASN A 32 -3.68 7.42 -8.30
CA ASN A 32 -4.82 7.73 -9.17
C ASN A 32 -5.61 8.98 -8.74
N SER A 33 -5.25 9.67 -7.64
CA SER A 33 -5.98 10.87 -7.21
C SER A 33 -5.77 12.09 -8.12
N HIS A 34 -4.85 12.02 -9.08
CA HIS A 34 -4.49 13.13 -9.97
C HIS A 34 -5.27 13.17 -11.29
N GLY A 35 -6.10 12.16 -11.58
CA GLY A 35 -6.93 12.10 -12.78
C GLY A 35 -6.45 11.11 -13.85
N PRO A 36 -5.22 11.21 -14.40
CA PRO A 36 -4.71 10.25 -15.37
C PRO A 36 -4.66 8.84 -14.81
N VAL A 37 -5.07 7.87 -15.63
CA VAL A 37 -5.02 6.45 -15.27
C VAL A 37 -3.57 6.04 -15.03
N THR A 38 -3.31 5.62 -13.80
CA THR A 38 -1.98 5.32 -13.29
C THR A 38 -1.95 3.92 -12.70
N VAL A 39 -0.95 3.13 -13.09
CA VAL A 39 -0.80 1.74 -12.63
C VAL A 39 0.48 1.58 -11.81
N ALA A 40 0.50 0.58 -10.94
CA ALA A 40 1.71 0.12 -10.28
C ALA A 40 2.71 -0.41 -11.33
N ALA A 41 3.93 0.11 -11.31
CA ALA A 41 5.05 -0.34 -12.14
C ALA A 41 6.06 -1.18 -11.35
N GLY A 42 6.00 -1.11 -10.02
CA GLY A 42 6.81 -1.91 -9.11
C GLY A 42 6.64 -1.43 -7.68
N ALA A 43 6.90 -2.31 -6.72
CA ALA A 43 6.83 -1.97 -5.32
C ALA A 43 7.80 -2.81 -4.49
N ASP A 44 8.21 -2.24 -3.36
CA ASP A 44 9.07 -2.87 -2.37
C ASP A 44 8.40 -2.68 -1.00
N VAL A 45 8.38 -3.73 -0.17
CA VAL A 45 7.80 -3.67 1.18
C VAL A 45 8.79 -4.22 2.20
N THR A 46 8.90 -3.52 3.33
CA THR A 46 9.65 -3.96 4.51
C THR A 46 8.69 -4.22 5.64
N PHE A 47 8.62 -5.46 6.12
CA PHE A 47 7.84 -5.83 7.30
C PHE A 47 8.69 -5.63 8.56
N LEU A 48 8.25 -4.74 9.44
CA LEU A 48 8.99 -4.37 10.65
C LEU A 48 8.49 -5.14 11.87
N ARG A 49 7.18 -5.44 11.93
CA ARG A 49 6.54 -6.12 13.06
C ARG A 49 5.46 -7.09 12.58
N PRO A 50 5.27 -8.22 13.27
CA PRO A 50 4.16 -9.13 12.98
C PRO A 50 2.82 -8.51 13.43
N THR A 51 1.75 -8.99 12.82
CA THR A 51 0.36 -8.72 13.23
C THR A 51 -0.39 -10.04 13.31
N ALA A 52 -1.55 -10.05 13.94
CA ALA A 52 -2.34 -11.27 14.16
C ALA A 52 -3.83 -11.04 13.88
N GLU A 53 -4.61 -12.13 13.91
CA GLU A 53 -6.08 -12.06 13.84
C GLU A 53 -6.62 -11.06 14.86
N GLY A 54 -7.61 -10.26 14.43
CA GLY A 54 -8.25 -9.26 15.26
C GLY A 54 -7.57 -7.88 15.21
N ASP A 55 -6.30 -7.79 14.80
CA ASP A 55 -5.60 -6.51 14.64
C ASP A 55 -6.34 -5.61 13.63
N GLN A 56 -6.38 -4.32 13.92
CA GLN A 56 -6.89 -3.30 13.00
C GLN A 56 -5.70 -2.58 12.35
N LEU A 57 -5.52 -2.78 11.06
CA LEU A 57 -4.43 -2.17 10.29
C LEU A 57 -4.92 -0.93 9.52
N GLU A 58 -4.12 0.11 9.50
CA GLU A 58 -4.35 1.35 8.76
C GLU A 58 -3.16 1.60 7.84
N ALA A 59 -3.41 2.08 6.61
CA ALA A 59 -2.37 2.39 5.65
C ALA A 59 -2.49 3.83 5.18
N HIS A 60 -1.40 4.59 5.30
CA HIS A 60 -1.34 5.98 4.88
C HIS A 60 -0.33 6.16 3.77
N ALA A 61 -0.82 6.52 2.58
CA ALA A 61 0.01 6.81 1.42
C ALA A 61 0.39 8.29 1.36
N ARG A 62 1.63 8.57 0.93
CA ARG A 62 2.13 9.92 0.66
C ARG A 62 2.90 9.92 -0.66
N GLU A 63 2.53 10.82 -1.54
CA GLU A 63 3.33 11.12 -2.71
C GLU A 63 4.70 11.67 -2.28
N ARG A 64 5.77 11.17 -2.89
CA ARG A 64 7.14 11.63 -2.65
C ARG A 64 7.64 12.46 -3.82
N SER A 65 7.38 12.01 -5.03
CA SER A 65 7.72 12.72 -6.25
C SER A 65 6.93 12.22 -7.44
N THR A 66 6.69 13.11 -8.39
CA THR A 66 6.17 12.80 -9.72
C THR A 66 7.03 13.49 -10.76
N SER A 67 7.34 12.79 -11.85
CA SER A 67 8.05 13.38 -12.99
C SER A 67 7.59 12.72 -14.28
N GLY A 68 7.04 13.53 -15.18
CA GLY A 68 6.45 13.07 -16.44
C GLY A 68 5.35 12.04 -16.20
N ARG A 69 5.60 10.78 -16.59
CA ARG A 69 4.66 9.67 -16.46
C ARG A 69 4.96 8.76 -15.26
N SER A 70 5.91 9.10 -14.40
CA SER A 70 6.34 8.26 -13.29
C SER A 70 6.06 8.94 -11.95
N GLY A 71 5.73 8.15 -10.93
CA GLY A 71 5.57 8.63 -9.55
C GLY A 71 6.18 7.66 -8.53
N VAL A 72 6.56 8.20 -7.37
CA VAL A 72 7.06 7.46 -6.21
C VAL A 72 6.22 7.83 -5.00
N TYR A 73 5.76 6.81 -4.29
CA TYR A 73 4.87 6.95 -3.14
C TYR A 73 5.37 6.08 -2.00
N ASP A 74 5.34 6.62 -0.80
CA ASP A 74 5.61 5.86 0.42
C ASP A 74 4.28 5.58 1.12
N VAL A 75 4.10 4.36 1.62
CA VAL A 75 2.93 3.94 2.39
C VAL A 75 3.40 3.34 3.70
N THR A 76 2.91 3.92 4.80
CA THR A 76 3.13 3.38 6.15
C THR A 76 1.89 2.60 6.57
N VAL A 77 2.06 1.32 6.87
CA VAL A 77 1.02 0.49 7.51
C VAL A 77 1.26 0.49 9.01
N SER A 78 0.21 0.77 9.77
CA SER A 78 0.28 0.84 11.24
C SER A 78 -0.89 0.13 11.92
N ARG A 79 -0.70 -0.20 13.19
CA ARG A 79 -1.74 -0.70 14.11
C ARG A 79 -1.60 0.08 15.41
N ASP A 80 -2.62 0.83 15.80
CA ASP A 80 -2.63 1.60 17.06
C ASP A 80 -1.37 2.50 17.24
N GLY A 81 -0.87 3.07 16.14
CA GLY A 81 0.33 3.90 16.12
C GLY A 81 1.66 3.14 15.94
N ASP A 82 1.68 1.81 16.12
CA ASP A 82 2.85 1.00 15.81
C ASP A 82 3.00 0.82 14.30
N VAL A 83 4.15 1.22 13.75
CA VAL A 83 4.50 0.89 12.37
C VAL A 83 4.70 -0.63 12.21
N ILE A 84 3.94 -1.21 11.28
CA ILE A 84 3.95 -2.63 10.93
C ILE A 84 4.77 -2.88 9.68
N ALA A 85 4.59 -2.06 8.65
CA ALA A 85 5.32 -2.18 7.40
C ALA A 85 5.49 -0.82 6.72
N GLU A 86 6.58 -0.69 5.98
CA GLU A 86 6.82 0.44 5.08
C GLU A 86 6.88 -0.07 3.65
N PHE A 87 6.15 0.59 2.76
CA PHE A 87 6.02 0.23 1.36
C PHE A 87 6.43 1.40 0.48
N ARG A 88 7.18 1.13 -0.58
CA ARG A 88 7.51 2.11 -1.62
C ARG A 88 6.95 1.65 -2.96
N GLY A 89 5.94 2.36 -3.44
CA GLY A 89 5.32 2.15 -4.75
C GLY A 89 5.93 3.03 -5.82
N ARG A 90 6.09 2.47 -7.01
CA ARG A 90 6.46 3.17 -8.24
C ARG A 90 5.29 3.09 -9.20
N SER A 91 4.82 4.22 -9.67
CA SER A 91 3.65 4.31 -10.55
C SER A 91 4.04 4.68 -11.98
N ARG A 92 3.17 4.34 -12.93
CA ARG A 92 3.29 4.77 -14.33
C ARG A 92 1.94 5.15 -14.93
N VAL A 93 1.85 6.36 -15.48
CA VAL A 93 0.68 6.82 -16.22
C VAL A 93 0.60 6.08 -17.54
N ILE A 94 -0.52 5.42 -17.83
CA ILE A 94 -0.69 4.60 -19.05
C ILE A 94 -1.69 5.18 -20.06
N SER A 95 -2.58 6.06 -19.62
CA SER A 95 -3.44 6.83 -20.52
C SER A 95 -3.28 8.33 -20.25
N PRO A 96 -3.04 9.15 -21.28
CA PRO A 96 -3.24 10.59 -21.18
C PRO A 96 -4.76 10.85 -21.16
N GLY A 97 -5.39 10.63 -20.01
CA GLY A 97 -6.83 10.80 -19.82
C GLY A 97 -7.18 12.17 -19.27
N ARG A 98 -8.02 12.92 -19.99
CA ARG A 98 -8.70 14.14 -19.54
C ARG A 98 -9.40 13.87 -18.18
N PRO A 99 -9.36 14.80 -17.20
CA PRO A 99 -9.99 14.61 -15.91
C PRO A 99 -11.50 14.36 -16.07
N ALA A 100 -12.03 13.47 -15.23
CA ALA A 100 -13.46 13.23 -15.05
C ALA A 100 -14.18 14.50 -14.59
#